data_AF-A0A482ZL02-F1
#
_entry.id   AF-A0A482ZL02-F1
#
_cell.length_a   1.000
_cell.length_b   1.000
_cell.length_c   1.000
_cell.angle_alpha   90.00
_cell.angle_beta   90.00
_cell.angle_gamma   90.00
#
_symmetry.space_group_name_H-M   'P 1'
#
loop_
_entity.id
_entity.type
_entity.pdbx_description
1 polymer ?
#
loop_
_entity_poly.entity_id
_entity_poly.type
_entity_poly.pdbx_seq_one_letter_code
_entity_poly.pdbx_strand_id
1 'polypeptide(L)'
;MIIDMRVTEVLTRIVKIDAQSIEDAISIIKNDYKQEKIVLDESDFNQNLVIERKEDAFSSRKDALANTVIQYLMKDEKRHWMECGEPKENHIYLTLKELQGSLI
;
A
#
# COMPACT_ATOMS: atom_id res chain seq x y z
N MET A 1 15.82 18.36 26.73
CA MET A 1 14.69 18.41 25.78
C MET A 1 14.55 17.02 25.20
N ILE A 2 13.35 16.44 25.26
CA ILE A 2 13.04 15.12 24.72
C ILE A 2 12.11 15.36 23.53
N ILE A 3 12.37 14.73 22.39
CA ILE A 3 11.62 14.92 21.14
C ILE A 3 11.10 13.56 20.70
N ASP A 4 9.78 13.45 20.51
CA ASP A 4 9.15 12.25 19.95
C ASP A 4 9.28 12.27 18.41
N MET A 5 10.04 11.31 17.89
CA MET A 5 10.22 11.10 16.45
C MET A 5 9.52 9.81 16.01
N ARG A 6 8.89 9.83 14.84
CA ARG A 6 8.42 8.64 14.14
C ARG A 6 9.42 8.30 13.04
N VAL A 7 9.83 7.04 13.01
CA VAL A 7 10.67 6.46 11.95
C VAL A 7 9.84 5.36 11.30
N THR A 8 9.74 5.36 9.98
CA THR A 8 9.00 4.35 9.21
C THR A 8 9.88 3.91 8.05
N GLU A 9 10.02 2.60 7.90
CA GLU A 9 10.76 1.96 6.82
C GLU A 9 9.90 0.86 6.19
N VAL A 10 10.18 0.55 4.93
CA VAL A 10 9.53 -0.56 4.23
C VAL A 10 10.59 -1.57 3.81
N LEU A 11 10.49 -2.78 4.36
CA LEU A 11 11.32 -3.91 3.96
C LEU A 11 10.56 -4.76 2.95
N THR A 12 11.20 -5.20 1.87
CA THR A 12 10.58 -5.97 0.81
C THR A 12 11.51 -7.03 0.27
N ARG A 13 11.05 -8.28 0.29
CA ARG A 13 11.75 -9.42 -0.26
C ARG A 13 10.84 -10.23 -1.17
N ILE A 14 11.35 -10.66 -2.31
CA ILE A 14 10.66 -11.60 -3.19
C ILE A 14 11.09 -13.01 -2.80
N VAL A 15 10.13 -13.85 -2.42
CA VAL A 15 10.34 -15.26 -2.06
C VAL A 15 9.66 -16.18 -3.06
N LYS A 16 10.29 -17.31 -3.36
CA LYS A 16 9.70 -18.38 -4.17
C LYS A 16 9.14 -19.43 -3.24
N ILE A 17 7.88 -19.81 -3.47
CA ILE A 17 7.18 -20.78 -2.64
C ILE A 17 6.53 -21.81 -3.54
N ASP A 18 6.64 -23.06 -3.14
CA ASP A 18 5.91 -24.16 -3.74
C ASP A 18 4.54 -24.26 -3.06
N ALA A 19 3.47 -24.01 -3.82
CA ALA A 19 2.11 -23.94 -3.32
C ALA A 19 1.12 -24.35 -4.41
N GLN A 20 -0.02 -24.90 -4.01
CA GLN A 20 -1.04 -25.37 -4.96
C GLN A 20 -2.00 -24.26 -5.42
N SER A 21 -2.10 -23.17 -4.66
CA SER A 21 -2.88 -21.97 -4.99
C SER A 21 -2.28 -20.70 -4.38
N ILE A 22 -2.84 -19.53 -4.72
CA ILE A 22 -2.42 -18.25 -4.13
C ILE A 22 -2.75 -18.20 -2.63
N GLU A 23 -3.91 -18.70 -2.22
CA GLU A 23 -4.35 -18.74 -0.82
C GLU A 23 -3.46 -19.65 0.02
N ASP A 24 -3.03 -20.77 -0.55
CA ASP A 24 -2.07 -21.70 0.04
C ASP A 24 -0.70 -21.03 0.20
N ALA A 25 -0.20 -20.38 -0.85
CA ALA A 25 1.05 -19.61 -0.79
C ALA A 25 1.03 -18.53 0.31
N ILE A 26 -0.07 -17.77 0.43
CA ILE A 26 -0.25 -16.77 1.48
C ILE A 26 -0.23 -17.40 2.86
N SER A 27 -0.86 -18.57 3.01
CA SER A 27 -0.93 -19.29 4.29
C SER A 27 0.45 -19.82 4.71
N ILE A 28 1.23 -20.34 3.75
CA ILE A 28 2.62 -20.78 3.95
C ILE A 28 3.48 -19.59 4.39
N ILE A 29 3.45 -18.45 3.67
CA ILE A 29 4.22 -17.24 4.04
C ILE A 29 3.90 -16.81 5.47
N LYS A 30 2.61 -16.73 5.82
CA LYS A 30 2.19 -16.30 7.17
C LYS A 30 2.72 -17.24 8.25
N ASN A 31 2.71 -18.55 7.99
CA ASN A 31 3.23 -19.52 8.94
C ASN A 31 4.76 -19.44 9.05
N ASP A 32 5.47 -19.33 7.92
CA ASP A 32 6.93 -19.20 7.89
C ASP A 32 7.41 -17.91 8.54
N TYR A 33 6.68 -16.81 8.39
CA TYR A 33 6.96 -15.55 9.08
C TYR A 33 6.77 -15.68 10.60
N LYS A 34 5.69 -16.35 11.05
CA LYS A 34 5.45 -16.64 12.48
C LYS A 34 6.51 -17.56 13.09
N GLN A 35 7.08 -18.44 12.29
CA GLN A 35 8.15 -19.36 12.68
C GLN A 35 9.55 -18.76 12.46
N GLU A 36 9.64 -17.48 12.12
CA GLU A 36 10.90 -16.77 11.88
C GLU A 36 11.78 -17.42 10.79
N LYS A 37 11.16 -18.13 9.84
CA LYS A 37 11.85 -18.65 8.64
C LYS A 37 12.03 -17.60 7.57
N ILE A 38 11.15 -16.59 7.56
CA ILE A 38 11.27 -15.38 6.75
C ILE A 38 11.53 -14.24 7.72
N VAL A 39 12.80 -13.81 7.79
CA VAL A 39 13.22 -12.63 8.53
C VAL A 39 13.70 -11.62 7.51
N LEU A 40 13.14 -10.41 7.57
CA LEU A 40 13.59 -9.29 6.76
C LEU A 40 14.66 -8.52 7.52
N ASP A 41 15.71 -8.10 6.83
CA ASP A 41 16.80 -7.34 7.42
C ASP A 41 17.16 -6.12 6.57
N GLU A 42 18.29 -5.48 6.89
CA GLU A 42 18.79 -4.30 6.18
C GLU A 42 18.95 -4.54 4.66
N SER A 43 19.25 -5.76 4.23
CA SER A 43 19.38 -6.09 2.80
C SER A 43 18.06 -6.05 2.04
N ASP A 44 16.94 -6.18 2.75
CA ASP A 44 15.59 -6.09 2.20
C ASP A 44 15.04 -4.65 2.23
N PHE A 45 15.82 -3.68 2.70
CA PHE A 45 15.38 -2.30 2.80
C PHE A 45 15.22 -1.65 1.42
N ASN A 46 14.02 -1.17 1.11
CA ASN A 46 13.70 -0.60 -0.19
C ASN A 46 14.13 0.87 -0.36
N GLN A 47 15.00 1.37 0.51
CA GLN A 47 15.53 2.74 0.53
C GLN A 47 14.50 3.85 0.81
N ASN A 48 13.26 3.50 1.16
CA ASN A 48 12.24 4.47 1.56
C ASN A 48 12.18 4.60 3.09
N LEU A 49 13.00 5.51 3.63
CA LEU A 49 13.00 5.89 5.05
C LEU A 49 12.24 7.21 5.23
N VAL A 50 11.22 7.20 6.08
CA VAL A 50 10.48 8.41 6.47
C VAL A 50 10.76 8.70 7.94
N ILE A 51 11.26 9.91 8.21
CA ILE A 51 11.51 10.42 9.57
C ILE A 51 10.74 11.72 9.74
N GLU A 52 9.84 11.75 10.72
CA GLU A 52 8.98 12.91 10.99
C GLU A 52 8.80 13.10 12.50
N ARG A 53 8.53 14.33 12.95
CA ARG A 53 8.10 14.51 14.35
C ARG A 53 6.73 13.86 14.49
N LYS A 54 6.45 13.27 15.65
CA LYS A 54 5.17 12.62 15.92
C LYS A 54 3.94 13.51 15.67
N GLU A 55 4.11 14.82 15.84
CA GLU A 55 3.08 15.84 15.61
C GLU A 55 2.82 16.11 14.11
N ASP A 56 3.81 15.89 13.25
CA ASP A 56 3.73 16.05 11.78
C ASP A 56 3.08 14.83 11.08
N ALA A 57 2.96 13.69 11.78
CA ALA A 57 2.37 12.44 11.30
C ALA A 57 0.85 12.51 11.00
N PHE A 58 0.26 13.70 11.03
CA PHE A 58 -1.12 13.98 10.60
C PHE A 58 -1.31 13.77 9.10
N SER A 59 -0.24 13.72 8.31
CA SER A 59 -0.22 13.21 6.92
C SER A 59 -0.65 11.75 6.90
N SER A 60 0.07 10.84 7.58
CA SER A 60 -0.12 9.39 7.40
C SER A 60 -1.54 8.87 7.71
N ARG A 61 -2.22 9.37 8.75
CA ARG A 61 -3.58 8.90 9.09
C ARG A 61 -4.64 9.53 8.19
N LYS A 62 -4.51 10.81 7.84
CA LYS A 62 -5.40 11.45 6.87
C LYS A 62 -5.21 10.85 5.49
N ASP A 63 -3.98 10.55 5.09
CA ASP A 63 -3.62 9.94 3.82
C ASP A 63 -4.05 8.48 3.75
N ALA A 64 -3.94 7.72 4.84
CA ALA A 64 -4.48 6.36 4.91
C ALA A 64 -6.02 6.34 4.80
N LEU A 65 -6.70 7.29 5.46
CA LEU A 65 -8.15 7.46 5.34
C LEU A 65 -8.55 7.94 3.94
N ALA A 66 -7.81 8.89 3.36
CA ALA A 66 -8.02 9.39 2.01
C ALA A 66 -7.82 8.27 0.98
N ASN A 67 -6.77 7.48 1.10
CA ASN A 67 -6.53 6.32 0.22
C ASN A 67 -7.66 5.29 0.36
N THR A 68 -8.15 5.03 1.56
CA THR A 68 -9.32 4.13 1.77
C THR A 68 -10.56 4.64 1.04
N VAL A 69 -10.84 5.95 1.11
CA VAL A 69 -11.95 6.59 0.38
C VAL A 69 -11.74 6.52 -1.13
N ILE A 70 -10.53 6.80 -1.60
CA ILE A 70 -10.16 6.74 -3.03
C ILE A 70 -10.33 5.31 -3.57
N GLN A 71 -9.85 4.28 -2.86
CA GLN A 71 -10.02 2.88 -3.25
C GLN A 71 -11.50 2.47 -3.38
N TYR A 72 -12.34 2.93 -2.46
CA TYR A 72 -13.77 2.67 -2.51
C TYR A 72 -14.41 3.29 -3.76
N LEU A 73 -14.13 4.59 -4.01
CA LEU A 73 -14.65 5.32 -5.16
C LEU A 73 -14.12 4.75 -6.48
N MET A 74 -12.85 4.37 -6.55
CA MET A 74 -12.26 3.77 -7.75
C MET A 74 -12.95 2.45 -8.15
N LYS A 75 -13.35 1.62 -7.19
CA LYS A 75 -14.07 0.37 -7.50
C LYS A 75 -15.43 0.64 -8.14
N ASP A 76 -16.14 1.64 -7.64
CA ASP A 76 -17.46 2.02 -8.13
C ASP A 76 -17.36 2.70 -9.51
N GLU A 77 -16.47 3.67 -9.64
CA GLU A 77 -16.27 4.44 -10.87
C GLU A 77 -15.65 3.61 -12.00
N LYS A 78 -14.83 2.61 -11.69
CA LYS A 78 -14.29 1.67 -12.69
C LYS A 78 -15.40 0.81 -13.30
N ARG A 79 -16.39 0.41 -12.50
CA ARG A 79 -17.56 -0.33 -12.98
C ARG A 79 -18.42 0.55 -13.89
N HIS A 80 -18.71 1.78 -13.45
CA HIS A 80 -19.41 2.78 -14.27
C HIS A 80 -18.69 3.08 -15.60
N TRP A 81 -17.36 3.23 -15.57
CA TRP A 81 -16.57 3.45 -16.78
C TRP A 81 -16.67 2.28 -17.78
N MET A 82 -16.65 1.03 -17.29
CA MET A 82 -16.81 -0.15 -18.14
C MET A 82 -18.22 -0.29 -18.73
N GLU A 83 -19.25 0.17 -18.01
CA GLU A 83 -20.65 0.13 -18.43
C GLU A 83 -21.01 1.26 -19.43
N CYS A 84 -20.29 2.38 -19.42
CA CYS A 84 -20.59 3.55 -20.25
C CYS A 84 -20.08 3.48 -21.71
N GLY A 85 -19.29 2.48 -22.10
CA GLY A 85 -19.04 2.13 -23.51
C GLY A 85 -18.12 3.05 -24.35
N GLU A 86 -17.85 4.31 -23.98
CA GLU A 86 -16.80 5.14 -24.63
C GLU A 86 -16.43 6.35 -23.73
N PRO A 87 -15.18 6.88 -23.78
CA PRO A 87 -14.65 7.69 -22.69
C PRO A 87 -15.04 9.16 -22.87
N LYS A 88 -15.66 9.76 -21.84
CA LYS A 88 -15.58 11.21 -21.66
C LYS A 88 -14.19 11.49 -21.09
N GLU A 89 -13.38 12.29 -21.78
CA GLU A 89 -12.01 12.70 -21.40
C GLU A 89 -11.88 13.28 -19.96
N ASN A 90 -12.99 13.49 -19.25
CA ASN A 90 -13.10 14.01 -17.89
C ASN A 90 -13.76 13.02 -16.89
N HIS A 91 -13.59 11.71 -17.08
CA HIS A 91 -14.12 10.74 -16.12
C HIS A 91 -13.34 10.81 -14.81
N ILE A 92 -14.03 11.01 -13.68
CA ILE A 92 -13.44 11.16 -12.34
C ILE A 92 -12.50 10.01 -11.96
N TYR A 93 -12.72 8.82 -12.53
CA TYR A 93 -11.82 7.66 -12.44
C TYR A 93 -10.37 7.97 -12.81
N LEU A 94 -10.11 8.77 -13.86
CA LEU A 94 -8.75 9.13 -14.27
C LEU A 94 -8.09 10.05 -13.25
N THR A 95 -8.82 11.02 -12.73
CA THR A 95 -8.36 11.92 -11.66
C THR A 95 -8.07 11.14 -10.37
N LEU A 96 -8.92 10.17 -10.01
CA LEU A 96 -8.69 9.31 -8.85
C LEU A 96 -7.46 8.41 -9.03
N LYS A 97 -7.19 7.95 -10.25
CA LYS A 97 -6.00 7.17 -10.59
C LYS A 97 -4.71 8.00 -10.46
N GLU A 98 -4.71 9.24 -10.92
CA GLU A 98 -3.58 10.17 -10.75
C GLU A 98 -3.35 10.54 -9.27
N LEU A 99 -4.44 10.78 -8.54
CA LEU A 99 -4.39 11.08 -7.11
C LEU A 99 -3.82 9.90 -6.30
N GLN A 100 -4.19 8.67 -6.64
CA GLN A 100 -3.61 7.46 -6.05
C GLN A 100 -2.10 7.37 -6.27
N GLY A 101 -1.61 7.73 -7.46
CA GLY A 101 -0.18 7.73 -7.77
C GLY A 101 0.62 8.83 -7.06
N SER A 102 -0.04 9.89 -6.57
CA SER A 102 0.58 11.02 -5.87
C SER A 102 0.60 10.85 -4.34
N LEU A 103 -0.10 9.83 -3.81
CA LEU A 103 -0.21 9.50 -2.38
C LEU A 103 0.79 8.40 -1.94
N ILE A 104 1.65 7.93 -2.85
CA ILE A 104 2.67 6.88 -2.62
C ILE A 104 4.06 7.50 -2.74
#